data_AF-A0A2P7RZX7-F1
#
_entry.id   AF-A0A2P7RZX7-F1
#
_cell.length_a   1.000
_cell.length_b   1.000
_cell.length_c   1.000
_cell.angle_alpha   90.00
_cell.angle_beta   90.00
_cell.angle_gamma   90.00
#
_symmetry.space_group_name_H-M   'P 1'
#
loop_
_entity.id
_entity.type
_entity.pdbx_description
1 polymer ?
#
loop_
_entity_poly.entity_id
_entity_poly.type
_entity_poly.pdbx_seq_one_letter_code
_entity_poly.pdbx_strand_id
1 'polypeptide(L)'
;MGLFSTFFSPLKMAFTGTLVSQIDIPVSSGLTLSLRLKRDGYGKHYVVLAGFASGEYQYYRLELSEFADFASAVNAIDASIAANVRPPP
;
A
#
# COMPACT_ATOMS: atom_id res chain seq x y z
N MET A 1 0.71 -33.31 21.83
CA MET A 1 0.62 -31.94 22.35
C MET A 1 1.95 -31.26 22.04
N GLY A 2 2.09 -30.25 21.19
CA GLY A 2 1.17 -29.22 20.74
C GLY A 2 1.85 -27.90 21.03
N LEU A 3 2.57 -27.33 20.05
CA LEU A 3 3.09 -25.95 20.05
C LEU A 3 3.25 -25.53 18.58
N PHE A 4 2.14 -25.48 17.84
CA PHE A 4 2.09 -24.72 16.59
C PHE A 4 2.13 -23.25 17.00
N SER A 5 3.34 -22.70 17.04
CA SER A 5 3.57 -21.31 17.35
C SER A 5 2.86 -20.44 16.31
N THR A 6 1.73 -19.88 16.75
CA THR A 6 0.87 -18.93 16.03
C THR A 6 1.61 -17.61 15.84
N PHE A 7 2.70 -17.61 15.07
CA PHE A 7 3.33 -16.39 14.58
C PHE A 7 2.87 -16.17 13.14
N PHE A 8 1.61 -15.75 12.97
CA PHE A 8 1.18 -15.17 11.71
C PHE A 8 1.76 -13.74 11.64
N SER A 9 3.04 -13.65 11.26
CA SER A 9 3.70 -12.35 11.05
C SER A 9 2.86 -11.49 10.09
N PRO A 10 2.71 -10.18 10.32
CA PRO A 10 1.99 -9.27 9.42
C PRO A 10 2.49 -9.32 7.97
N LEU A 11 3.75 -9.72 7.75
CA LEU A 11 4.30 -10.05 6.44
C LEU A 11 3.51 -11.13 5.68
N LYS A 12 3.06 -12.21 6.33
CA LYS A 12 2.27 -13.27 5.66
C LYS A 12 0.93 -12.73 5.16
N MET A 13 0.30 -11.81 5.89
CA MET A 13 -1.00 -11.26 5.49
C MET A 13 -0.94 -10.29 4.31
N ALA A 14 0.18 -9.58 4.10
CA ALA A 14 0.40 -8.81 2.88
C ALA A 14 0.48 -9.71 1.64
N PHE A 15 1.05 -10.92 1.79
CA PHE A 15 1.17 -11.90 0.71
C PHE A 15 -0.11 -12.71 0.46
N THR A 16 -0.85 -13.07 1.50
CA THR A 16 -2.13 -13.79 1.32
C THR A 16 -3.17 -12.89 0.64
N GLY A 17 -4.20 -13.48 0.04
CA GLY A 17 -5.27 -12.79 -0.67
C GLY A 17 -5.03 -12.64 -2.18
N THR A 18 -6.12 -12.72 -2.93
CA THR A 18 -6.14 -12.60 -4.39
C THR A 18 -5.97 -11.14 -4.80
N LEU A 19 -5.05 -10.87 -5.72
CA LEU A 19 -4.91 -9.55 -6.32
C LEU A 19 -6.12 -9.25 -7.20
N VAL A 20 -6.85 -8.19 -6.87
CA VAL A 20 -8.03 -7.73 -7.63
C VAL A 20 -7.63 -6.65 -8.63
N SER A 21 -6.79 -5.71 -8.20
CA SER A 21 -6.28 -4.62 -9.04
C SER A 21 -4.93 -4.14 -8.52
N GLN A 22 -4.10 -3.59 -9.40
CA GLN A 22 -2.77 -3.09 -9.10
C GLN A 22 -2.47 -1.85 -9.94
N ILE A 23 -1.88 -0.85 -9.31
CA ILE A 23 -1.31 0.32 -9.97
C ILE A 23 0.14 0.43 -9.52
N ASP A 24 1.06 0.37 -10.48
CA ASP A 24 2.49 0.53 -10.23
C ASP A 24 2.93 1.94 -10.60
N ILE A 25 3.66 2.55 -9.67
CA ILE A 25 4.13 3.93 -9.72
C ILE A 25 5.66 3.87 -9.68
N PRO A 26 6.34 4.11 -10.81
CA PRO A 26 7.79 4.20 -10.82
C PRO A 26 8.21 5.46 -10.06
N VAL A 27 9.15 5.30 -9.13
CA VAL A 27 9.77 6.37 -8.35
C VAL A 27 11.27 6.40 -8.69
N SER A 28 11.94 7.51 -8.37
CA SER A 28 13.37 7.73 -8.64
C SER A 28 14.25 6.52 -8.30
N SER A 29 15.31 6.31 -9.08
CA SER A 29 16.36 5.32 -8.82
C SER A 29 15.88 3.86 -8.75
N GLY A 30 14.94 3.47 -9.62
CA GLY A 30 14.52 2.06 -9.78
C GLY A 30 13.59 1.54 -8.69
N LEU A 31 13.11 2.42 -7.80
CA LEU A 31 12.07 2.10 -6.83
C LEU A 31 10.71 2.04 -7.54
N THR A 32 9.91 1.02 -7.23
CA THR A 32 8.49 1.00 -7.60
C THR A 32 7.63 0.99 -6.35
N LEU A 33 6.70 1.94 -6.26
CA LEU A 33 5.59 1.90 -5.32
C LEU A 33 4.40 1.23 -6.02
N SER A 34 3.74 0.32 -5.36
CA SER A 34 2.65 -0.48 -5.93
C SER A 34 1.44 -0.43 -5.00
N LEU A 35 0.34 0.07 -5.52
CA LEU A 35 -0.93 0.17 -4.82
C LEU A 35 -1.84 -0.97 -5.28
N ARG A 36 -2.15 -1.90 -4.36
CA ARG A 36 -2.77 -3.18 -4.69
C ARG A 36 -4.08 -3.34 -3.94
N LEU A 37 -5.19 -3.47 -4.65
CA LEU A 37 -6.45 -3.92 -4.07
C LEU A 37 -6.44 -5.45 -4.04
N LYS A 38 -6.62 -6.02 -2.84
CA LYS A 38 -6.65 -7.47 -2.63
C LYS A 38 -7.95 -7.91 -1.98
N ARG A 39 -8.29 -9.18 -2.13
CA ARG A 39 -9.42 -9.86 -1.49
C ARG A 39 -8.93 -11.07 -0.71
N ASP A 40 -9.28 -11.19 0.55
CA ASP A 40 -8.92 -12.36 1.36
C ASP A 40 -9.81 -13.59 1.05
N GLY A 41 -9.52 -14.72 1.72
CA GLY A 41 -10.27 -15.97 1.56
C GLY A 41 -11.71 -15.92 2.05
N TYR A 42 -12.10 -14.90 2.82
CA TYR A 42 -13.47 -14.68 3.29
C TYR A 42 -14.23 -13.66 2.42
N GLY A 43 -13.59 -13.17 1.37
CA GLY A 43 -14.19 -12.19 0.45
C GLY A 43 -14.04 -10.74 0.89
N LYS A 44 -13.32 -10.44 1.98
CA LYS A 44 -13.09 -9.07 2.45
C LYS A 44 -11.97 -8.41 1.64
N HIS A 45 -12.18 -7.16 1.25
CA HIS A 45 -11.19 -6.37 0.51
C HIS A 45 -10.34 -5.51 1.43
N TYR A 46 -9.10 -5.30 1.01
CA TYR A 46 -8.14 -4.40 1.65
C TYR A 46 -7.13 -3.91 0.62
N VAL A 47 -6.44 -2.83 0.94
CA VAL A 47 -5.41 -2.23 0.09
C VAL A 47 -4.03 -2.53 0.67
N VAL A 48 -3.05 -2.76 -0.19
CA VAL A 48 -1.64 -2.88 0.19
C VAL A 48 -0.84 -1.84 -0.59
N LEU A 49 -0.14 -0.98 0.14
CA LEU A 49 0.95 -0.17 -0.41
C LEU A 49 2.25 -0.97 -0.27
N ALA A 50 2.85 -1.32 -1.39
CA ALA A 50 4.12 -2.03 -1.46
C ALA A 50 5.20 -1.12 -2.03
N GLY A 51 6.38 -1.08 -1.41
CA GLY A 51 7.56 -0.42 -1.94
C GLY A 51 8.70 -1.41 -2.14
N PHE A 52 9.39 -1.31 -3.27
CA PHE A 52 10.55 -2.14 -3.58
C PHE A 52 11.78 -1.28 -3.91
N ALA A 53 12.76 -1.23 -2.99
CA ALA A 53 14.04 -0.56 -3.20
C ALA A 53 15.19 -1.51 -2.85
N SER A 54 16.17 -1.66 -3.74
CA SER A 54 17.46 -2.31 -3.44
C SER A 54 17.37 -3.67 -2.73
N GLY A 55 16.37 -4.48 -3.06
CA GLY A 55 16.15 -5.81 -2.46
C GLY A 55 15.32 -5.81 -1.18
N GLU A 56 14.98 -4.64 -0.63
CA GLU A 56 14.06 -4.51 0.49
C GLU A 56 12.63 -4.30 0.01
N TYR A 57 11.72 -5.10 0.56
CA TYR A 57 10.29 -4.96 0.36
C TYR A 57 9.63 -4.40 1.61
N GLN A 58 8.96 -3.26 1.46
CA GLN A 58 8.08 -2.73 2.51
C GLN A 58 6.63 -2.92 2.08
N TYR A 59 5.79 -3.39 3.00
CA TYR A 59 4.37 -3.60 2.76
C TYR A 59 3.55 -2.99 3.89
N TYR A 60 2.61 -2.12 3.53
CA TYR A 60 1.66 -1.51 4.45
C TYR A 60 0.26 -1.93 4.01
N ARG A 61 -0.42 -2.71 4.84
CA ARG A 61 -1.83 -3.06 4.63
C ARG A 61 -2.70 -1.95 5.23
N LEU A 62 -3.74 -1.58 4.48
CA LEU A 62 -4.76 -0.63 4.88
C LEU A 62 -6.13 -1.30 4.71
N GLU A 63 -6.95 -1.21 5.74
CA GLU A 63 -8.39 -1.43 5.60
C GLU A 63 -9.00 -0.36 4.68
N LEU A 64 -10.18 -0.61 4.11
CA LEU A 64 -10.76 0.30 3.12
C LEU A 64 -11.03 1.70 3.68
N SER A 65 -11.40 1.81 4.97
CA SER A 65 -11.58 3.09 5.64
C SER A 65 -10.25 3.83 5.81
N GLU A 66 -9.20 3.14 6.23
CA GLU A 66 -7.86 3.71 6.39
C GLU A 66 -7.29 4.17 5.04
N PHE A 67 -7.60 3.44 3.97
CA PHE A 67 -7.24 3.85 2.61
C PHE A 67 -8.00 5.10 2.15
N ALA A 68 -9.29 5.23 2.48
CA ALA A 68 -10.06 6.43 2.18
C ALA A 68 -9.51 7.67 2.91
N ASP A 69 -9.09 7.51 4.17
CA ASP A 69 -8.41 8.57 4.93
C ASP A 69 -7.06 8.93 4.31
N PHE A 70 -6.27 7.92 3.92
CA PHE A 70 -5.01 8.11 3.21
C PHE A 70 -5.20 8.86 1.88
N ALA A 71 -6.18 8.47 1.06
CA ALA A 71 -6.49 9.13 -0.21
C ALA A 71 -6.91 10.60 0.01
N SER A 72 -7.68 10.86 1.06
CA SER A 72 -8.05 12.23 1.45
C SER A 72 -6.82 13.05 1.85
N ALA A 73 -5.87 12.47 2.58
CA ALA A 73 -4.60 13.12 2.92
C ALA A 73 -3.74 13.39 1.68
N VAL A 74 -3.67 12.46 0.72
CA VAL A 74 -2.98 12.68 -0.57
C VAL A 74 -3.56 13.87 -1.32
N ASN A 75 -4.88 13.95 -1.44
CA ASN A 75 -5.56 15.09 -2.08
C ASN A 75 -5.28 16.41 -1.37
N ALA A 76 -5.22 16.41 -0.03
CA ALA A 76 -4.90 17.60 0.74
C ALA A 76 -3.45 18.08 0.49
N ILE A 77 -2.49 17.16 0.37
CA ILE A 77 -1.11 17.49 0.00
C ILE A 77 -1.05 18.03 -1.44
N ASP A 78 -1.74 17.41 -2.39
CA ASP A 78 -1.78 17.86 -3.79
C ASP A 78 -2.32 19.31 -3.91
N ALA A 79 -3.41 19.60 -3.23
CA ALA A 79 -3.95 20.96 -3.14
C ALA A 79 -2.94 21.96 -2.53
N SER A 80 -2.20 21.52 -1.51
CA SER A 80 -1.17 22.34 -0.86
C SER A 80 0.04 22.59 -1.78
N ILE A 81 0.43 21.61 -2.60
CA ILE A 81 1.47 21.77 -3.62
C ILE A 81 1.03 22.81 -4.66
N ALA A 82 -0.19 22.70 -5.18
CA ALA A 82 -0.73 23.65 -6.15
C ALA A 82 -0.77 25.09 -5.62
N ALA A 83 -1.08 25.27 -4.33
CA ALA A 83 -1.15 26.57 -3.68
C ALA A 83 0.24 27.17 -3.39
N ASN A 84 1.23 26.36 -3.02
CA ASN A 84 2.47 26.85 -2.41
C ASN A 84 3.73 26.64 -3.27
N VAL A 85 3.70 25.73 -4.25
CA VAL A 85 4.91 25.23 -4.95
C VAL A 85 4.93 25.61 -6.44
N ARG A 86 4.08 26.55 -6.88
CA ARG A 86 3.83 26.88 -8.30
C ARG A 86 5.09 26.76 -9.19
N PRO A 87 5.03 26.06 -10.34
CA PRO A 87 6.12 26.08 -11.32
C PRO A 87 6.31 27.53 -11.83
N PRO A 88 7.54 27.94 -12.19
CA PRO A 88 7.78 29.27 -12.75
C PRO A 88 6.93 29.49 -14.02
N PRO A 89 6.61 30.76 -14.36
CA PRO A 89 5.89 31.10 -15.58
C PRO A 89 6.55 30.54 -16.85
#